data_AF-A0A8S3RDK5-F1
#
_entry.id   AF-A0A8S3RDK5-F1
#
_cell.length_a   1.000
_cell.length_b   1.000
_cell.length_c   1.000
_cell.angle_alpha   90.00
_cell.angle_beta   90.00
_cell.angle_gamma   90.00
#
_symmetry.space_group_name_H-M   'P 1'
#
loop_
_entity.id
_entity.type
_entity.pdbx_description
1 polymer ?
#
loop_
_entity_poly.entity_id
_entity_poly.type
_entity_poly.pdbx_seq_one_letter_code
_entity_poly.pdbx_strand_id
1 'polypeptide(L)'
;MEKPSTSACIKKAQVPISCHFCNGNRINWKCEECDAIMCNSCKDKIHDRIKSTKDHEVLSFDNVGDDPSASTEVSSEVISSIFNSYTTTVPVHSLFCTDDDLVYIISAKLNSKGQGQLIKGKMLKASIRTMMSLAEPIFDIVVNKNGEVLFTQLITATESPIRMLLSSGEIKTVLDPKPMRLLALHLNKDDELVCSLRELGSPFPLHDFSVRQVVIFGSDYKRKMTFEFDSNGKRLFTYPSRIRTDSNNVIYIIDWLNMNTGRIVAMERNGRLKFTFCGPIDFEYFQPSSIVVTPNDNIVVCDHHNNALLALNSKGSLIAVQFVHEMNISSIFALCIDSEGFLLIGCSENDSESGKIHAVKMTETI
;
A
#
# COMPACT_ATOMS: atom_id res chain seq x y z
N MET A 1 -5.62 25.59 3.73
CA MET A 1 -4.87 24.31 3.76
C MET A 1 -5.56 23.31 2.85
N GLU A 2 -5.32 23.42 1.54
CA GLU A 2 -5.84 22.45 0.58
C GLU A 2 -4.97 21.19 0.57
N LYS A 3 -5.59 20.04 0.81
CA LYS A 3 -4.93 18.73 0.83
C LYS A 3 -4.60 18.30 -0.62
N PRO A 4 -3.49 17.58 -0.85
CA PRO A 4 -3.12 17.14 -2.18
C PRO A 4 -4.25 16.32 -2.83
N SER A 5 -4.69 16.82 -3.97
CA SER A 5 -5.77 16.29 -4.78
C SER A 5 -5.35 15.00 -5.49
N THR A 6 -6.26 14.02 -5.61
CA THR A 6 -6.14 12.84 -6.50
C THR A 6 -5.64 13.18 -7.92
N SER A 7 -5.89 14.40 -8.42
CA SER A 7 -5.41 14.84 -9.73
C SER A 7 -3.89 15.05 -9.80
N ALA A 8 -3.20 15.33 -8.69
CA ALA A 8 -1.75 15.57 -8.69
C ALA A 8 -0.95 14.30 -8.98
N CYS A 9 -1.42 13.14 -8.50
CA CYS A 9 -0.72 11.87 -8.69
C CYS A 9 -0.96 11.26 -10.08
N ILE A 10 -2.11 11.55 -10.72
CA ILE A 10 -2.38 11.15 -12.11
C ILE A 10 -1.63 12.06 -13.11
N LYS A 11 -1.43 13.35 -12.79
CA LYS A 11 -0.66 14.28 -13.63
C LYS A 11 0.84 13.93 -13.76
N LYS A 12 1.39 13.06 -12.90
CA LYS A 12 2.76 12.50 -13.09
C LYS A 12 2.86 11.63 -14.35
N ALA A 13 1.75 11.07 -14.85
CA ALA A 13 1.78 10.07 -15.92
C ALA A 13 1.68 10.64 -17.35
N GLN A 14 1.55 11.95 -17.57
CA GLN A 14 1.79 12.60 -18.89
C GLN A 14 1.65 14.14 -18.79
N VAL A 15 2.60 14.84 -19.46
CA VAL A 15 2.79 16.29 -19.67
C VAL A 15 3.81 16.96 -18.72
N PRO A 16 4.93 17.50 -19.24
CA PRO A 16 5.88 18.27 -18.42
C PRO A 16 5.24 19.60 -17.97
N ILE A 17 5.20 19.83 -16.66
CA ILE A 17 4.78 21.12 -16.10
C ILE A 17 5.84 22.16 -16.50
N SER A 18 5.46 23.12 -17.35
CA SER A 18 6.34 24.20 -17.82
C SER A 18 6.10 25.50 -17.05
N CYS A 19 7.14 26.34 -16.97
CA CYS A 19 7.06 27.64 -16.33
C CYS A 19 6.00 28.51 -17.03
N HIS A 20 5.10 29.12 -16.26
CA HIS A 20 4.04 29.98 -16.83
C HIS A 20 4.60 31.20 -17.59
N PHE A 21 5.87 31.55 -17.38
CA PHE A 21 6.51 32.75 -17.92
C PHE A 21 7.61 32.43 -18.94
N CYS A 22 7.99 31.16 -19.12
CA CYS A 22 8.96 30.78 -20.14
C CYS A 22 8.80 29.31 -20.59
N ASN A 23 9.07 29.06 -21.87
CA ASN A 23 9.03 27.70 -22.41
C ASN A 23 10.35 26.96 -22.07
N GLY A 24 10.32 26.09 -21.06
CA GLY A 24 11.30 24.99 -20.96
C GLY A 24 12.32 25.02 -19.83
N ASN A 25 12.13 25.79 -18.76
CA ASN A 25 13.00 25.71 -17.59
C ASN A 25 12.38 24.87 -16.47
N ARG A 26 13.24 24.15 -15.72
CA ARG A 26 12.87 23.44 -14.48
C ARG A 26 12.15 24.41 -13.55
N ILE A 27 11.02 23.94 -13.02
CA ILE A 27 10.19 24.67 -12.07
C ILE A 27 10.82 24.58 -10.68
N ASN A 28 10.84 25.69 -9.95
CA ASN A 28 11.38 25.76 -8.58
C ASN A 28 10.44 26.44 -7.59
N TRP A 29 9.48 27.25 -8.04
CA TRP A 29 8.64 28.07 -7.14
C TRP A 29 7.16 28.06 -7.52
N LYS A 30 6.30 28.13 -6.50
CA LYS A 30 4.85 28.38 -6.60
C LYS A 30 4.51 29.64 -5.80
N CYS A 31 3.74 30.54 -6.40
CA CYS A 31 3.15 31.67 -5.71
C CYS A 31 1.83 31.26 -5.03
N GLU A 32 1.65 31.61 -3.76
CA GLU A 32 0.47 31.22 -2.99
C GLU A 32 -0.76 32.11 -3.27
N GLU A 33 -0.58 33.37 -3.64
CA GLU A 33 -1.72 34.25 -3.94
C GLU A 33 -2.23 34.14 -5.37
N CYS A 34 -1.38 33.81 -6.35
CA CYS A 34 -1.76 33.78 -7.77
C CYS A 34 -1.56 32.44 -8.48
N ASP A 35 -1.16 31.40 -7.74
CA ASP A 35 -0.90 30.04 -8.22
C ASP A 35 0.09 29.94 -9.40
N ALA A 36 0.92 30.98 -9.56
CA ALA A 36 1.90 31.03 -10.62
C ALA A 36 3.07 30.07 -10.32
N ILE A 37 3.37 29.18 -11.28
CA ILE A 37 4.47 28.22 -11.21
C ILE A 37 5.62 28.70 -12.11
N MET A 38 6.82 28.79 -11.53
CA MET A 38 7.95 29.50 -12.16
C MET A 38 9.31 28.90 -11.84
N CYS A 39 10.27 29.09 -12.76
CA CYS A 39 11.68 28.78 -12.52
C CYS A 39 12.37 29.90 -11.71
N ASN A 40 13.57 29.65 -11.19
CA ASN A 40 14.38 30.66 -10.45
C ASN A 40 14.44 32.01 -11.18
N SER A 41 14.75 31.98 -12.48
CA SER A 41 14.91 33.22 -13.24
C SER A 41 13.59 33.99 -13.42
N CYS A 42 12.44 33.30 -13.50
CA CYS A 42 11.14 33.94 -13.68
C CYS A 42 10.58 34.48 -12.35
N LYS A 43 10.87 33.82 -11.23
CA LYS A 43 10.61 34.39 -9.90
C LYS A 43 11.36 35.72 -9.73
N ASP A 44 12.69 35.67 -9.78
CA ASP A 44 13.52 36.80 -9.36
C ASP A 44 13.49 38.00 -10.34
N LYS A 45 13.25 37.73 -11.64
CA LYS A 45 13.30 38.77 -12.69
C LYS A 45 11.94 39.25 -13.16
N ILE A 46 10.88 38.49 -12.94
CA ILE A 46 9.54 38.83 -13.43
C ILE A 46 8.60 39.01 -12.24
N HIS A 47 8.38 37.96 -11.46
CA HIS A 47 7.37 37.97 -10.40
C HIS A 47 7.71 38.93 -9.26
N ASP A 48 8.93 38.86 -8.73
CA ASP A 48 9.38 39.66 -7.59
C ASP A 48 9.61 41.14 -7.96
N ARG A 49 9.56 41.47 -9.26
CA ARG A 49 9.82 42.84 -9.78
C ARG A 49 8.57 43.56 -10.24
N ILE A 50 7.46 42.87 -10.45
CA ILE A 50 6.20 43.47 -10.89
C ILE A 50 5.43 43.98 -9.67
N LYS A 51 4.97 45.23 -9.72
CA LYS A 51 4.31 45.91 -8.59
C LYS A 51 3.12 45.13 -7.99
N SER A 52 2.39 44.38 -8.82
CA SER A 52 1.22 43.61 -8.39
C SER A 52 1.53 42.24 -7.81
N THR A 53 2.77 41.74 -7.92
CA THR A 53 3.16 40.39 -7.48
C THR A 53 4.44 40.36 -6.65
N LYS A 54 5.14 41.50 -6.50
CA LYS A 54 6.42 41.59 -5.78
C LYS A 54 6.33 41.30 -4.27
N ASP A 55 5.15 41.50 -3.69
CA ASP A 55 4.89 41.29 -2.26
C ASP A 55 4.17 39.95 -2.01
N HIS A 56 3.99 39.14 -3.06
CA HIS A 56 3.37 37.83 -2.96
C HIS A 56 4.32 36.82 -2.31
N GLU A 57 3.77 35.92 -1.52
CA GLU A 57 4.49 34.81 -0.92
C GLU A 57 4.74 33.71 -1.97
N VAL A 58 6.03 33.44 -2.21
CA VAL A 58 6.50 32.43 -3.17
C VAL A 58 7.25 31.32 -2.44
N LEU A 59 6.72 30.10 -2.51
CA LEU A 59 7.26 28.91 -1.89
C LEU A 59 8.09 28.12 -2.90
N SER A 60 9.25 27.60 -2.46
CA SER A 60 9.98 26.62 -3.28
C SER A 60 9.22 25.29 -3.29
N PHE A 61 9.30 24.55 -4.39
CA PHE A 61 8.80 23.17 -4.43
C PHE A 61 9.58 22.24 -3.49
N ASP A 62 10.77 22.64 -3.07
CA ASP A 62 11.54 21.96 -2.03
C ASP A 62 10.88 22.09 -0.63
N ASN A 63 9.93 23.02 -0.43
CA ASN A 63 9.37 23.35 0.89
C ASN A 63 7.87 23.01 1.08
N VAL A 64 7.23 22.21 0.21
CA VAL A 64 5.98 21.54 0.61
C VAL A 64 6.34 20.26 1.37
N GLY A 65 6.87 20.43 2.59
CA GLY A 65 7.12 19.31 3.50
C GLY A 65 8.35 19.38 4.41
N ASP A 66 9.25 20.36 4.25
CA ASP A 66 10.49 20.38 5.03
C ASP A 66 10.44 21.38 6.18
N ASP A 67 10.46 20.84 7.40
CA ASP A 67 10.97 21.53 8.57
C ASP A 67 12.47 21.87 8.31
N PRO A 68 12.90 23.15 8.38
CA PRO A 68 14.29 23.54 8.11
C PRO A 68 15.32 22.95 9.08
N SER A 69 14.88 22.17 10.08
CA SER A 69 15.74 21.48 11.04
C SER A 69 15.99 19.99 10.74
N ALA A 70 15.46 19.43 9.64
CA ALA A 70 15.69 18.03 9.30
C ALA A 70 15.89 17.81 7.79
N SER A 71 17.08 18.15 7.29
CA SER A 71 17.64 17.43 6.14
C SER A 71 18.01 16.02 6.60
N THR A 72 17.03 15.17 6.88
CA THR A 72 17.27 13.73 7.04
C THR A 72 17.62 13.20 5.65
N GLU A 73 18.90 12.96 5.41
CA GLU A 73 19.36 12.20 4.24
C GLU A 73 18.51 10.93 4.11
N VAL A 74 17.87 10.76 2.95
CA VAL A 74 17.12 9.54 2.66
C VAL A 74 18.14 8.41 2.54
N SER A 75 18.05 7.43 3.44
CA SER A 75 18.94 6.27 3.46
C SER A 75 18.74 5.39 2.22
N SER A 76 19.81 4.74 1.77
CA SER A 76 19.73 3.71 0.74
C SER A 76 19.36 2.33 1.30
N GLU A 77 19.22 2.18 2.62
CA GLU A 77 19.10 0.88 3.29
C GLU A 77 17.79 0.74 4.05
N VAL A 78 16.97 -0.23 3.62
CA VAL A 78 15.82 -0.76 4.37
C VAL A 78 16.20 -2.07 5.07
N ILE A 79 17.00 -2.88 4.41
CA ILE A 79 17.49 -4.19 4.79
C ILE A 79 18.95 -4.06 5.22
N SER A 80 19.24 -4.52 6.44
CA SER A 80 20.61 -4.60 6.97
C SER A 80 21.29 -5.93 6.60
N SER A 81 20.53 -7.03 6.58
CA SER A 81 21.07 -8.35 6.22
C SER A 81 19.98 -9.34 5.80
N ILE A 82 20.35 -10.29 4.93
CA ILE A 82 19.52 -11.45 4.61
C ILE A 82 19.83 -12.54 5.63
N PHE A 83 18.81 -13.00 6.36
CA PHE A 83 18.95 -14.07 7.32
C PHE A 83 18.80 -15.45 6.68
N ASN A 84 17.73 -15.64 5.90
CA ASN A 84 17.49 -16.90 5.18
C ASN A 84 16.61 -16.70 3.95
N SER A 85 16.53 -17.72 3.10
CA SER A 85 15.68 -17.74 1.91
C SER A 85 15.10 -19.13 1.68
N TYR A 86 13.85 -19.18 1.25
CA TYR A 86 13.11 -20.42 1.05
C TYR A 86 12.43 -20.41 -0.31
N THR A 87 12.63 -21.46 -1.10
CA THR A 87 11.91 -21.65 -2.35
C THR A 87 10.58 -22.32 -2.07
N THR A 88 9.49 -21.72 -2.54
CA THR A 88 8.14 -22.28 -2.44
C THR A 88 7.81 -23.07 -3.68
N THR A 89 7.00 -24.12 -3.56
CA THR A 89 6.52 -24.93 -4.70
C THR A 89 5.34 -24.30 -5.43
N VAL A 90 5.03 -23.04 -5.09
CA VAL A 90 3.92 -22.25 -5.61
C VAL A 90 4.27 -20.76 -5.62
N PRO A 91 3.68 -19.93 -6.48
CA PRO A 91 3.93 -18.49 -6.51
C PRO A 91 3.44 -17.79 -5.24
N VAL A 92 4.14 -16.74 -4.80
CA VAL A 92 3.83 -16.02 -3.54
C VAL A 92 3.07 -14.72 -3.85
N HIS A 93 1.75 -14.71 -3.65
CA HIS A 93 0.89 -13.56 -3.96
C HIS A 93 0.53 -12.72 -2.72
N SER A 94 0.45 -13.35 -1.56
CA SER A 94 0.30 -12.66 -0.28
C SER A 94 0.99 -13.46 0.81
N LEU A 95 1.47 -12.73 1.81
CA LEU A 95 2.08 -13.27 3.02
C LEU A 95 1.36 -12.70 4.22
N PHE A 96 1.14 -13.55 5.22
CA PHE A 96 0.65 -13.14 6.52
C PHE A 96 1.42 -13.86 7.60
N CYS A 97 1.88 -13.11 8.58
CA CYS A 97 2.65 -13.61 9.71
C CYS A 97 1.77 -13.53 10.96
N THR A 98 1.81 -14.53 11.84
CA THR A 98 1.21 -14.48 13.18
C THR A 98 2.26 -14.26 14.25
N ASP A 99 1.82 -13.92 15.45
CA ASP A 99 2.66 -13.77 16.65
C ASP A 99 3.41 -15.05 17.10
N ASP A 100 3.03 -16.24 16.59
CA ASP A 100 3.72 -17.51 16.87
C ASP A 100 4.74 -17.91 15.78
N ASP A 101 5.29 -16.97 15.02
CA ASP A 101 6.16 -17.15 13.83
C ASP A 101 5.54 -18.01 12.72
N LEU A 102 4.22 -18.19 12.72
CA LEU A 102 3.54 -18.93 11.65
C LEU A 102 3.36 -18.00 10.46
N VAL A 103 3.85 -18.46 9.32
CA VAL A 103 3.73 -17.76 8.04
C VAL A 103 2.69 -18.48 7.21
N TYR A 104 1.67 -17.73 6.83
CA TYR A 104 0.67 -18.12 5.85
C TYR A 104 1.05 -17.55 4.49
N ILE A 105 1.17 -18.44 3.51
CA ILE A 105 1.40 -18.06 2.11
C ILE A 105 0.09 -18.28 1.38
N ILE A 106 -0.40 -17.22 0.76
CA ILE A 106 -1.45 -17.33 -0.25
C ILE A 106 -0.76 -17.45 -1.60
N SER A 107 -1.02 -18.58 -2.23
CA SER A 107 -0.74 -18.75 -3.64
C SER A 107 -2.04 -18.91 -4.40
N ALA A 108 -2.25 -18.08 -5.41
CA ALA A 108 -3.21 -18.36 -6.46
C ALA A 108 -2.42 -18.89 -7.65
N LYS A 109 -2.60 -20.17 -8.02
CA LYS A 109 -2.22 -20.57 -9.38
C LYS A 109 -3.25 -19.96 -10.32
N LEU A 110 -2.85 -18.95 -11.08
CA LEU A 110 -3.62 -18.38 -12.20
C LEU A 110 -3.67 -19.37 -13.39
N ASN A 111 -3.79 -20.68 -13.13
CA ASN A 111 -4.23 -21.61 -14.17
C ASN A 111 -5.73 -21.39 -14.43
N SER A 112 -6.25 -21.97 -15.52
CA SER A 112 -7.65 -21.79 -15.96
C SER A 112 -8.74 -22.16 -14.95
N LYS A 113 -8.38 -22.67 -13.77
CA LYS A 113 -9.30 -23.02 -12.67
C LYS A 113 -9.09 -22.21 -11.38
N GLY A 114 -8.05 -21.37 -11.27
CA GLY A 114 -7.85 -20.45 -10.14
C GLY A 114 -7.80 -21.13 -8.76
N GLN A 115 -6.80 -21.97 -8.50
CA GLN A 115 -6.70 -22.67 -7.20
C GLN A 115 -5.97 -21.84 -6.15
N GLY A 116 -6.56 -21.71 -4.96
CA GLY A 116 -5.94 -21.12 -3.78
C GLY A 116 -5.26 -22.18 -2.92
N GLN A 117 -4.01 -21.95 -2.51
CA GLN A 117 -3.35 -22.76 -1.49
C GLN A 117 -3.10 -21.95 -0.23
N LEU A 118 -3.39 -22.58 0.91
CA LEU A 118 -3.00 -22.09 2.22
C LEU A 118 -1.83 -22.94 2.71
N ILE A 119 -0.67 -22.31 2.85
CA ILE A 119 0.55 -22.97 3.33
C ILE A 119 0.90 -22.35 4.67
N LYS A 120 1.22 -23.18 5.67
CA LYS A 120 1.60 -22.75 7.02
C LYS A 120 2.95 -23.31 7.41
N GLY A 121 3.75 -22.51 8.08
CA GLY A 121 5.00 -22.99 8.65
C GLY A 121 5.75 -21.98 9.50
N LYS A 122 6.73 -22.46 10.26
CA LYS A 122 7.75 -21.59 10.84
C LYS A 122 8.90 -21.49 9.86
N MET A 123 9.00 -20.34 9.19
CA MET A 123 10.06 -20.06 8.21
C MET A 123 11.42 -20.33 8.82
N LEU A 124 11.76 -19.68 9.95
CA LEU A 124 13.06 -19.81 10.63
C LEU A 124 13.41 -21.25 11.07
N LYS A 125 12.41 -22.14 11.15
CA LYS A 125 12.60 -23.57 11.47
C LYS A 125 12.48 -24.49 10.25
N ALA A 126 12.47 -23.93 9.05
CA ALA A 126 12.34 -24.63 7.76
C ALA A 126 11.15 -25.61 7.70
N SER A 127 10.05 -25.27 8.36
CA SER A 127 8.91 -26.18 8.56
C SER A 127 7.67 -25.68 7.82
N ILE A 128 7.73 -25.60 6.50
CA ILE A 128 6.63 -25.10 5.65
C ILE A 128 5.87 -26.29 5.06
N ARG A 129 4.56 -26.34 5.26
CA ARG A 129 3.69 -27.41 4.73
C ARG A 129 2.38 -26.83 4.21
N THR A 130 1.88 -27.39 3.11
CA THR A 130 0.53 -27.09 2.63
C THR A 130 -0.48 -27.55 3.67
N MET A 131 -1.33 -26.65 4.15
CA MET A 131 -2.44 -27.00 5.03
C MET A 131 -3.62 -27.53 4.25
N MET A 132 -3.98 -26.81 3.19
CA MET A 132 -5.18 -27.10 2.41
C MET A 132 -5.09 -26.46 1.03
N SER A 133 -5.80 -27.09 0.08
CA SER A 133 -6.01 -26.56 -1.26
C SER A 133 -7.50 -26.29 -1.43
N LEU A 134 -7.83 -25.10 -1.90
CA LEU A 134 -9.20 -24.69 -2.24
C LEU A 134 -9.35 -24.63 -3.76
N ALA A 135 -10.56 -24.95 -4.22
CA ALA A 135 -10.90 -24.90 -5.64
C ALA A 135 -10.81 -23.46 -6.20
N GLU A 136 -11.16 -22.47 -5.39
CA GLU A 136 -11.20 -21.06 -5.76
C GLU A 136 -10.00 -20.28 -5.19
N PRO A 137 -9.64 -19.13 -5.76
CA PRO A 137 -8.49 -18.38 -5.32
C PRO A 137 -8.77 -17.64 -4.00
N ILE A 138 -7.73 -17.56 -3.19
CA ILE A 138 -7.67 -16.73 -1.98
C ILE A 138 -6.94 -15.44 -2.36
N PHE A 139 -7.40 -14.27 -1.92
CA PHE A 139 -6.73 -12.99 -2.22
C PHE A 139 -6.03 -12.38 -1.01
N ASP A 140 -6.59 -12.60 0.19
CA ASP A 140 -6.03 -12.07 1.42
C ASP A 140 -6.42 -12.95 2.61
N ILE A 141 -5.62 -12.88 3.67
CA ILE A 141 -5.74 -13.69 4.88
C ILE A 141 -5.35 -12.88 6.10
N VAL A 142 -6.04 -13.13 7.19
CA VAL A 142 -5.74 -12.59 8.51
C VAL A 142 -6.01 -13.67 9.56
N VAL A 143 -5.36 -13.57 10.70
CA VAL A 143 -5.61 -14.43 11.86
C VAL A 143 -6.02 -13.55 13.01
N ASN A 144 -7.15 -13.86 13.64
CA ASN A 144 -7.62 -13.11 14.79
C ASN A 144 -6.94 -13.56 16.08
N LYS A 145 -7.22 -12.84 17.18
CA LYS A 145 -6.62 -13.13 18.49
C LYS A 145 -6.97 -14.50 19.05
N ASN A 146 -8.02 -15.15 18.55
CA ASN A 146 -8.40 -16.52 18.91
C ASN A 146 -7.66 -17.58 18.09
N GLY A 147 -6.78 -17.17 17.16
CA GLY A 147 -6.08 -18.06 16.24
C GLY A 147 -6.96 -18.54 15.07
N GLU A 148 -8.15 -17.97 14.89
CA GLU A 148 -9.04 -18.31 13.78
C GLU A 148 -8.53 -17.64 12.50
N VAL A 149 -8.47 -18.40 11.42
CA VAL A 149 -7.96 -17.92 10.13
C VAL A 149 -9.13 -17.41 9.31
N LEU A 150 -9.14 -16.12 8.99
CA LEU A 150 -10.10 -15.51 8.08
C LEU A 150 -9.44 -15.25 6.73
N PHE A 151 -10.14 -15.52 5.65
CA PHE A 151 -9.61 -15.31 4.31
C PHE A 151 -10.71 -14.92 3.32
N THR A 152 -10.31 -14.25 2.25
CA THR A 152 -11.22 -13.91 1.14
C THR A 152 -11.24 -15.02 0.11
N GLN A 153 -12.40 -15.26 -0.49
CA GLN A 153 -12.54 -16.22 -1.59
C GLN A 153 -13.37 -15.57 -2.70
N LEU A 154 -12.89 -15.56 -3.93
CA LEU A 154 -13.70 -15.15 -5.08
C LEU A 154 -14.32 -16.39 -5.71
N ILE A 155 -15.59 -16.64 -5.41
CA ILE A 155 -16.30 -17.82 -5.88
C ILE A 155 -16.90 -17.57 -7.26
N THR A 156 -17.41 -16.36 -7.47
CA THR A 156 -17.90 -15.92 -8.78
C THR A 156 -17.57 -14.44 -8.98
N ALA A 157 -17.88 -13.88 -10.15
CA ALA A 157 -17.70 -12.45 -10.39
C ALA A 157 -18.45 -11.55 -9.38
N THR A 158 -19.50 -12.06 -8.74
CA THR A 158 -20.41 -11.36 -7.81
C THR A 158 -20.31 -11.84 -6.37
N GLU A 159 -19.62 -12.96 -6.11
CA GLU A 159 -19.52 -13.57 -4.79
C GLU A 159 -18.08 -13.56 -4.30
N SER A 160 -17.80 -12.69 -3.33
CA SER A 160 -16.49 -12.58 -2.69
C SER A 160 -16.58 -12.59 -1.16
N PRO A 161 -17.04 -13.70 -0.54
CA PRO A 161 -17.22 -13.77 0.89
C PRO A 161 -15.91 -13.81 1.66
N ILE A 162 -16.01 -13.41 2.93
CA ILE A 162 -15.05 -13.70 3.98
C ILE A 162 -15.41 -15.05 4.59
N ARG A 163 -14.44 -15.94 4.56
CA ARG A 163 -14.51 -17.27 5.13
C ARG A 163 -13.68 -17.33 6.40
N MET A 164 -14.07 -18.21 7.29
CA MET A 164 -13.33 -18.53 8.50
C MET A 164 -13.05 -20.03 8.54
N LEU A 165 -11.79 -20.40 8.73
CA LEU A 165 -11.37 -21.77 9.03
C LEU A 165 -11.36 -21.95 10.54
N LEU A 166 -12.25 -22.82 11.02
CA LEU A 166 -12.36 -23.18 12.43
C LEU A 166 -11.27 -24.19 12.83
N SER A 167 -11.01 -24.30 14.14
CA SER A 167 -10.10 -25.31 14.68
C SER A 167 -10.53 -26.75 14.39
N SER A 168 -11.82 -26.98 14.11
CA SER A 168 -12.38 -28.26 13.65
C SER A 168 -11.97 -28.62 12.22
N GLY A 169 -11.43 -27.67 11.45
CA GLY A 169 -11.19 -27.79 10.01
C GLY A 169 -12.39 -27.39 9.15
N GLU A 170 -13.54 -27.07 9.75
CA GLU A 170 -14.71 -26.58 9.03
C GLU A 170 -14.49 -25.15 8.51
N ILE A 171 -15.02 -24.87 7.32
CA ILE A 171 -15.02 -23.53 6.72
C ILE A 171 -16.44 -23.00 6.71
N LYS A 172 -16.66 -21.85 7.35
CA LYS A 172 -17.95 -21.14 7.30
C LYS A 172 -17.80 -19.76 6.68
N THR A 173 -18.88 -19.27 6.07
CA THR A 173 -18.96 -17.87 5.64
C THR A 173 -19.31 -17.01 6.85
N VAL A 174 -18.52 -15.97 7.11
CA VAL A 174 -18.77 -15.01 8.20
C VAL A 174 -19.34 -13.68 7.70
N LEU A 175 -19.00 -13.29 6.48
CA LEU A 175 -19.51 -12.06 5.85
C LEU A 175 -19.51 -12.23 4.33
N ASP A 176 -20.56 -11.75 3.66
CA ASP A 176 -20.60 -11.66 2.20
C ASP A 176 -21.06 -10.24 1.80
N PRO A 177 -20.15 -9.34 1.38
CA PRO A 177 -20.44 -7.92 1.20
C PRO A 177 -21.17 -7.61 -0.11
N LYS A 178 -22.13 -8.43 -0.53
CA LYS A 178 -22.92 -8.21 -1.76
C LYS A 178 -23.65 -6.86 -1.76
N PRO A 179 -23.73 -6.16 -2.91
CA PRO A 179 -23.21 -6.53 -4.22
C PRO A 179 -21.75 -6.08 -4.46
N MET A 180 -20.97 -5.79 -3.42
CA MET A 180 -19.60 -5.30 -3.55
C MET A 180 -18.57 -6.43 -3.64
N ARG A 181 -17.47 -6.18 -4.34
CA ARG A 181 -16.27 -7.03 -4.34
C ARG A 181 -15.34 -6.61 -3.20
N LEU A 182 -14.89 -7.61 -2.44
CA LEU A 182 -13.87 -7.48 -1.41
C LEU A 182 -12.46 -7.54 -2.02
N LEU A 183 -11.57 -6.66 -1.57
CA LEU A 183 -10.21 -6.52 -2.14
C LEU A 183 -9.10 -6.84 -1.14
N ALA A 184 -9.22 -6.36 0.09
CA ALA A 184 -8.22 -6.55 1.14
C ALA A 184 -8.87 -6.81 2.49
N LEU A 185 -8.15 -7.54 3.33
CA LEU A 185 -8.46 -7.79 4.74
C LEU A 185 -7.33 -7.32 5.63
N HIS A 186 -7.71 -6.77 6.77
CA HIS A 186 -6.81 -6.51 7.88
C HIS A 186 -7.57 -6.62 9.19
N LEU A 187 -6.90 -7.07 10.25
CA LEU A 187 -7.40 -6.98 11.62
C LEU A 187 -6.58 -5.92 12.34
N ASN A 188 -7.25 -4.92 12.89
CA ASN A 188 -6.56 -3.93 13.71
C ASN A 188 -6.25 -4.50 15.11
N LYS A 189 -5.55 -3.73 15.95
CA LYS A 189 -5.20 -4.13 17.31
C LYS A 189 -6.41 -4.43 18.21
N ASP A 190 -7.60 -3.96 17.84
CA ASP A 190 -8.86 -4.17 18.56
C ASP A 190 -9.60 -5.42 18.05
N ASP A 191 -9.01 -6.19 17.14
CA ASP A 191 -9.62 -7.36 16.45
C ASP A 191 -10.84 -6.97 15.60
N GLU A 192 -10.91 -5.71 15.18
CA GLU A 192 -11.90 -5.23 14.22
C GLU A 192 -11.41 -5.47 12.79
N LEU A 193 -12.34 -5.90 11.95
CA LEU A 193 -12.06 -6.25 10.58
C LEU A 193 -12.14 -5.01 9.70
N VAL A 194 -11.00 -4.62 9.12
CA VAL A 194 -10.87 -3.50 8.18
C VAL A 194 -10.78 -4.06 6.77
N CYS A 195 -11.76 -3.72 5.94
CA CYS A 195 -11.89 -4.23 4.58
C CYS A 195 -11.88 -3.10 3.55
N SER A 196 -11.35 -3.35 2.36
CA SER A 196 -11.65 -2.53 1.18
C SER A 196 -12.65 -3.22 0.26
N LEU A 197 -13.61 -2.44 -0.23
CA LEU A 197 -14.69 -2.88 -1.09
C LEU A 197 -14.80 -1.98 -2.33
N ARG A 198 -15.22 -2.55 -3.45
CA ARG A 198 -15.59 -1.80 -4.68
C ARG A 198 -16.84 -2.37 -5.33
N GLU A 199 -17.53 -1.60 -6.16
CA GLU A 199 -18.56 -2.15 -7.04
C GLU A 199 -17.97 -3.19 -8.01
N LEU A 200 -18.85 -4.03 -8.54
CA LEU A 200 -18.52 -4.97 -9.61
C LEU A 200 -18.33 -4.23 -10.94
N GLY A 201 -17.50 -4.79 -11.82
CA GLY A 201 -17.22 -4.25 -13.15
C GLY A 201 -15.76 -3.83 -13.31
N SER A 202 -15.50 -2.90 -14.24
CA SER A 202 -14.14 -2.37 -14.49
C SER A 202 -13.64 -1.53 -13.32
N PRO A 203 -12.36 -1.62 -12.92
CA PRO A 203 -11.81 -0.79 -11.85
C PRO A 203 -11.54 0.66 -12.26
N PHE A 204 -11.25 0.87 -13.53
CA PHE A 204 -10.91 2.17 -14.11
C PHE A 204 -11.62 2.36 -15.47
N PRO A 205 -11.86 3.61 -15.91
CA PRO A 205 -11.75 4.83 -15.12
C PRO A 205 -12.85 4.90 -14.03
N LEU A 206 -12.77 5.90 -13.15
CA LEU A 206 -13.86 6.18 -12.21
C LEU A 206 -15.05 6.79 -12.94
N HIS A 207 -16.25 6.45 -12.48
CA HIS A 207 -17.50 7.03 -12.93
C HIS A 207 -18.29 7.59 -11.73
N ASP A 208 -19.32 8.39 -11.98
CA ASP A 208 -20.14 9.00 -10.92
C ASP A 208 -20.80 7.96 -10.01
N PHE A 209 -21.15 6.79 -10.57
CA PHE A 209 -21.74 5.66 -9.86
C PHE A 209 -20.72 4.71 -9.20
N SER A 210 -19.41 5.00 -9.31
CA SER A 210 -18.38 4.19 -8.67
C SER A 210 -18.53 4.23 -7.15
N VAL A 211 -18.32 3.09 -6.50
CA VAL A 211 -18.32 2.95 -5.04
C VAL A 211 -16.96 2.39 -4.62
N ARG A 212 -16.22 3.11 -3.78
CA ARG A 212 -14.89 2.68 -3.28
C ARG A 212 -14.85 2.89 -1.79
N GLN A 213 -14.97 1.80 -1.03
CA GLN A 213 -15.16 1.89 0.40
C GLN A 213 -14.02 1.23 1.16
N VAL A 214 -13.63 1.86 2.26
CA VAL A 214 -12.97 1.18 3.36
C VAL A 214 -14.00 1.05 4.48
N VAL A 215 -14.19 -0.16 5.01
CA VAL A 215 -15.23 -0.47 5.98
C VAL A 215 -14.62 -1.14 7.19
N ILE A 216 -15.00 -0.69 8.39
CA ILE A 216 -14.63 -1.34 9.65
C ILE A 216 -15.84 -2.10 10.16
N PHE A 217 -15.68 -3.40 10.37
CA PHE A 217 -16.64 -4.27 11.03
C PHE A 217 -16.17 -4.59 12.45
N GLY A 218 -17.11 -4.66 13.39
CA GLY A 218 -16.82 -5.18 14.72
C GLY A 218 -16.50 -6.68 14.68
N SER A 219 -16.10 -7.22 15.82
CA SER A 219 -15.89 -8.66 16.00
C SER A 219 -17.17 -9.49 15.81
N ASP A 220 -18.34 -8.86 15.86
CA ASP A 220 -19.64 -9.46 15.53
C ASP A 220 -20.00 -9.35 14.03
N TYR A 221 -19.05 -8.92 13.19
CA TYR A 221 -19.20 -8.65 11.76
C TYR A 221 -20.26 -7.61 11.40
N LYS A 222 -20.71 -6.81 12.37
CA LYS A 222 -21.57 -5.65 12.08
C LYS A 222 -20.73 -4.46 11.65
N ARG A 223 -21.21 -3.76 10.62
CA ARG A 223 -20.58 -2.55 10.09
C ARG A 223 -20.58 -1.46 11.16
N LYS A 224 -19.41 -0.93 11.50
CA LYS A 224 -19.22 0.19 12.43
C LYS A 224 -18.98 1.50 11.71
N MET A 225 -18.09 1.51 10.71
CA MET A 225 -17.70 2.71 9.99
C MET A 225 -17.53 2.41 8.50
N THR A 226 -17.73 3.44 7.67
CA THR A 226 -17.52 3.38 6.22
C THR A 226 -16.89 4.68 5.77
N PHE A 227 -15.82 4.58 5.00
CA PHE A 227 -15.09 5.71 4.44
C PHE A 227 -15.09 5.59 2.92
N GLU A 228 -15.43 6.69 2.26
CA GLU A 228 -15.52 6.74 0.79
C GLU A 228 -15.20 8.14 0.27
N PHE A 229 -15.68 9.17 0.98
CA PHE A 229 -15.47 10.57 0.66
C PHE A 229 -14.81 11.30 1.84
N ASP A 230 -14.04 12.33 1.54
CA ASP A 230 -13.53 13.27 2.54
C ASP A 230 -14.63 14.23 3.00
N SER A 231 -14.28 15.15 3.90
CA SER A 231 -15.20 16.15 4.44
C SER A 231 -15.75 17.14 3.40
N ASN A 232 -15.11 17.24 2.24
CA ASN A 232 -15.52 18.11 1.14
C ASN A 232 -16.32 17.34 0.06
N GLY A 233 -16.66 16.07 0.33
CA GLY A 233 -17.38 15.21 -0.61
C GLY A 233 -16.50 14.67 -1.74
N LYS A 234 -15.17 14.83 -1.67
CA LYS A 234 -14.26 14.28 -2.68
C LYS A 234 -13.94 12.83 -2.37
N ARG A 235 -13.99 11.98 -3.39
CA ARG A 235 -13.70 10.54 -3.26
C ARG A 235 -12.27 10.31 -2.77
N LEU A 236 -12.14 9.49 -1.74
CA LEU A 236 -10.86 9.16 -1.11
C LEU A 236 -10.05 8.14 -1.91
N PHE A 237 -10.71 7.22 -2.61
CA PHE A 237 -10.08 6.04 -3.20
C PHE A 237 -10.47 5.83 -4.68
N THR A 238 -9.56 5.24 -5.45
CA THR A 238 -9.78 4.81 -6.84
C THR A 238 -9.80 3.29 -6.96
N TYR A 239 -8.87 2.57 -6.35
CA TYR A 239 -8.86 1.11 -6.25
C TYR A 239 -8.07 0.68 -5.01
N PRO A 240 -8.71 0.61 -3.82
CA PRO A 240 -8.05 0.31 -2.56
C PRO A 240 -7.71 -1.19 -2.44
N SER A 241 -6.49 -1.59 -2.82
CA SER A 241 -6.11 -3.00 -3.04
C SER A 241 -5.48 -3.70 -1.83
N ARG A 242 -4.92 -2.97 -0.88
CA ARG A 242 -4.31 -3.49 0.36
C ARG A 242 -4.55 -2.52 1.52
N ILE A 243 -4.68 -3.06 2.73
CA ILE A 243 -4.91 -2.28 3.95
C ILE A 243 -4.01 -2.79 5.08
N ARG A 244 -3.44 -1.88 5.87
CA ARG A 244 -2.84 -2.14 7.18
C ARG A 244 -3.21 -1.04 8.17
N THR A 245 -3.03 -1.29 9.46
CA THR A 245 -3.16 -0.28 10.50
C THR A 245 -1.94 -0.24 11.40
N ASP A 246 -1.58 0.95 11.89
CA ASP A 246 -0.57 1.11 12.93
C ASP A 246 -1.14 0.94 14.35
N SER A 247 -0.26 1.08 15.36
CA SER A 247 -0.63 0.99 16.78
C SER A 247 -1.63 2.08 17.22
N ASN A 248 -1.74 3.16 16.45
CA ASN A 248 -2.65 4.29 16.66
C ASN A 248 -3.96 4.16 15.86
N ASN A 249 -4.19 3.02 15.20
CA ASN A 249 -5.33 2.78 14.29
C ASN A 249 -5.40 3.76 13.10
N VAL A 250 -4.27 4.35 12.69
CA VAL A 250 -4.19 4.98 11.37
C VAL A 250 -4.25 3.88 10.33
N ILE A 251 -5.11 4.05 9.33
CA ILE A 251 -5.36 3.11 8.26
C ILE A 251 -4.49 3.51 7.08
N TYR A 252 -3.63 2.61 6.62
CA TYR A 252 -2.79 2.76 5.43
C TYR A 252 -3.34 1.90 4.32
N ILE A 253 -3.61 2.52 3.17
CA ILE A 253 -4.24 1.89 2.03
C ILE A 253 -3.33 2.03 0.82
N ILE A 254 -3.05 0.92 0.14
CA ILE A 254 -2.57 0.99 -1.25
C ILE A 254 -3.77 1.26 -2.14
N ASP A 255 -3.76 2.40 -2.81
CA ASP A 255 -4.82 2.84 -3.72
C ASP A 255 -4.27 2.96 -5.14
N TRP A 256 -4.67 2.05 -6.03
CA TRP A 256 -4.27 2.12 -7.43
C TRP A 256 -5.06 3.19 -8.16
N LEU A 257 -4.37 4.03 -8.93
CA LEU A 257 -4.97 5.14 -9.68
C LEU A 257 -5.31 4.73 -11.12
N ASN A 258 -4.55 3.80 -11.69
CA ASN A 258 -4.78 3.14 -12.96
C ASN A 258 -3.99 1.82 -12.98
N MET A 259 -3.81 1.20 -14.14
CA MET A 259 -3.08 -0.08 -14.27
C MET A 259 -1.56 0.05 -14.03
N ASN A 260 -1.01 1.25 -14.08
CA ASN A 260 0.44 1.48 -14.09
C ASN A 260 0.95 2.23 -12.86
N THR A 261 0.09 2.85 -12.05
CA THR A 261 0.54 3.60 -10.87
C THR A 261 -0.50 3.63 -9.76
N GLY A 262 -0.01 3.65 -8.53
CA GLY A 262 -0.80 3.76 -7.32
C GLY A 262 -0.26 4.84 -6.38
N ARG A 263 -0.76 4.81 -5.15
CA ARG A 263 -0.37 5.69 -4.05
C ARG A 263 -0.65 5.02 -2.71
N ILE A 264 -0.03 5.51 -1.66
CA ILE A 264 -0.40 5.21 -0.28
C ILE A 264 -1.32 6.31 0.23
N VAL A 265 -2.49 5.93 0.76
CA VAL A 265 -3.41 6.82 1.45
C VAL A 265 -3.37 6.48 2.93
N ALA A 266 -3.01 7.45 3.77
CA ALA A 266 -3.05 7.30 5.23
C ALA A 266 -4.22 8.10 5.80
N MET A 267 -5.05 7.46 6.61
CA MET A 267 -6.27 8.04 7.14
C MET A 267 -6.40 7.73 8.62
N GLU A 268 -6.76 8.73 9.43
CA GLU A 268 -7.11 8.49 10.82
C GLU A 268 -8.38 7.66 10.95
N ARG A 269 -8.55 6.98 12.08
CA ARG A 269 -9.75 6.17 12.36
C ARG A 269 -11.06 6.94 12.25
N ASN A 270 -11.05 8.27 12.42
CA ASN A 270 -12.22 9.14 12.27
C ASN A 270 -12.56 9.47 10.79
N GLY A 271 -11.80 8.96 9.82
CA GLY A 271 -11.97 9.22 8.39
C GLY A 271 -11.20 10.44 7.86
N ARG A 272 -10.45 11.15 8.71
CA ARG A 272 -9.64 12.30 8.28
C ARG A 272 -8.41 11.82 7.52
N LEU A 273 -8.25 12.25 6.27
CA LEU A 273 -7.02 12.06 5.52
C LEU A 273 -5.83 12.68 6.28
N LYS A 274 -4.83 11.85 6.59
CA LYS A 274 -3.57 12.20 7.26
C LYS A 274 -2.54 12.64 6.23
N PHE A 275 -2.25 11.78 5.25
CA PHE A 275 -1.37 12.10 4.12
C PHE A 275 -1.64 11.20 2.91
N THR A 276 -1.03 11.54 1.79
CA THR A 276 -0.95 10.70 0.58
C THR A 276 0.48 10.69 0.08
N PHE A 277 0.99 9.51 -0.29
CA PHE A 277 2.34 9.34 -0.85
C PHE A 277 2.26 8.69 -2.25
N CYS A 278 2.81 9.36 -3.26
CA CYS A 278 2.69 8.97 -4.68
C CYS A 278 4.04 8.56 -5.28
N GLY A 279 4.85 7.87 -4.48
CA GLY A 279 6.18 7.42 -4.84
C GLY A 279 7.24 8.53 -4.80
N PRO A 280 8.54 8.14 -4.81
CA PRO A 280 9.66 9.04 -5.00
C PRO A 280 9.49 9.88 -6.27
N ILE A 281 10.16 11.04 -6.31
CA ILE A 281 10.05 11.94 -7.46
C ILE A 281 10.70 11.37 -8.71
N ASP A 282 11.73 10.54 -8.54
CA ASP A 282 12.50 9.93 -9.63
C ASP A 282 11.87 8.66 -10.20
N PHE A 283 10.77 8.18 -9.62
CA PHE A 283 10.05 7.01 -10.10
C PHE A 283 9.04 7.43 -11.18
N GLU A 284 9.19 6.92 -12.40
CA GLU A 284 8.22 7.14 -13.49
C GLU A 284 6.85 6.53 -13.12
N TYR A 285 6.87 5.29 -12.64
CA TYR A 285 5.71 4.59 -12.11
C TYR A 285 5.97 4.20 -10.66
N PHE A 286 4.95 4.34 -9.81
CA PHE A 286 4.97 3.82 -8.45
C PHE A 286 3.94 2.71 -8.36
N GLN A 287 4.37 1.46 -8.25
CA GLN A 287 3.50 0.30 -8.29
C GLN A 287 3.53 -0.47 -6.96
N PRO A 288 2.97 0.12 -5.89
CA PRO A 288 2.91 -0.52 -4.59
C PRO A 288 2.07 -1.80 -4.64
N SER A 289 2.67 -2.94 -4.30
CA SER A 289 2.00 -4.26 -4.28
C SER A 289 1.70 -4.74 -2.86
N SER A 290 2.53 -4.37 -1.89
CA SER A 290 2.36 -4.73 -0.49
C SER A 290 2.85 -3.63 0.45
N ILE A 291 2.28 -3.60 1.65
CA ILE A 291 2.55 -2.64 2.71
C ILE A 291 2.52 -3.37 4.05
N VAL A 292 3.46 -3.04 4.92
CA VAL A 292 3.51 -3.47 6.32
C VAL A 292 3.82 -2.27 7.21
N VAL A 293 3.45 -2.39 8.48
CA VAL A 293 3.76 -1.40 9.50
C VAL A 293 4.71 -2.05 10.50
N THR A 294 5.85 -1.41 10.76
CA THR A 294 6.86 -1.90 11.71
C THR A 294 6.39 -1.67 13.15
N PRO A 295 6.98 -2.34 14.15
CA PRO A 295 6.64 -2.11 15.56
C PRO A 295 6.82 -0.65 16.02
N ASN A 296 7.63 0.15 15.32
CA ASN A 296 7.85 1.58 15.57
C ASN A 296 6.88 2.49 14.80
N ASP A 297 5.81 1.93 14.22
CA ASP A 297 4.83 2.62 13.36
C ASP A 297 5.43 3.25 12.09
N ASN A 298 6.62 2.80 11.65
CA ASN A 298 7.11 3.09 10.31
C ASN A 298 6.40 2.19 9.30
N ILE A 299 6.39 2.61 8.03
CA ILE A 299 5.65 1.94 6.97
C ILE A 299 6.68 1.44 5.96
N VAL A 300 6.67 0.14 5.68
CA VAL A 300 7.50 -0.43 4.60
C VAL A 300 6.58 -0.81 3.45
N VAL A 301 6.93 -0.32 2.25
CA VAL A 301 6.18 -0.53 1.01
C VAL A 301 7.05 -1.27 0.03
N CYS A 302 6.46 -2.28 -0.61
CA CYS A 302 7.03 -2.98 -1.74
C CYS A 302 6.55 -2.35 -3.04
N ASP A 303 7.46 -1.78 -3.83
CA ASP A 303 7.21 -1.38 -5.21
C ASP A 303 7.75 -2.45 -6.16
N HIS A 304 6.84 -3.20 -6.77
CA HIS A 304 7.21 -4.34 -7.61
C HIS A 304 7.73 -3.93 -9.00
N HIS A 305 7.35 -2.76 -9.51
CA HIS A 305 7.83 -2.30 -10.82
C HIS A 305 9.31 -1.93 -10.76
N ASN A 306 9.67 -1.16 -9.72
CA ASN A 306 11.04 -0.72 -9.49
C ASN A 306 11.88 -1.77 -8.73
N ASN A 307 11.28 -2.90 -8.33
CA ASN A 307 11.88 -3.92 -7.50
C ASN A 307 12.60 -3.30 -6.28
N ALA A 308 11.87 -2.44 -5.57
CA ALA A 308 12.40 -1.60 -4.50
C ALA A 308 11.53 -1.68 -3.24
N LEU A 309 12.19 -1.61 -2.08
CA LEU A 309 11.54 -1.35 -0.80
C LEU A 309 11.66 0.12 -0.44
N LEU A 310 10.58 0.68 0.07
CA LEU A 310 10.53 2.06 0.55
C LEU A 310 10.10 2.07 2.00
N ALA A 311 10.79 2.84 2.85
CA ALA A 311 10.40 3.08 4.23
C ALA A 311 9.90 4.51 4.40
N LEU A 312 8.72 4.68 4.97
CA LEU A 312 8.14 5.97 5.35
C LEU A 312 8.02 6.03 6.87
N ASN A 313 8.19 7.21 7.46
CA ASN A 313 7.84 7.42 8.86
C ASN A 313 6.31 7.53 9.03
N SER A 314 5.85 7.55 10.27
CA SER A 314 4.42 7.68 10.60
C SER A 314 3.78 9.00 10.12
N LYS A 315 4.57 10.02 9.75
CA LYS A 315 4.10 11.28 9.15
C LYS A 315 4.03 11.23 7.62
N GLY A 316 4.52 10.16 7.00
CA GLY A 316 4.54 9.96 5.55
C GLY A 316 5.80 10.47 4.85
N SER A 317 6.82 10.93 5.60
CA SER A 317 8.10 11.32 5.02
C SER A 317 8.92 10.08 4.66
N LEU A 318 9.59 10.11 3.52
CA LEU A 318 10.46 9.05 3.05
C LEU A 318 11.73 8.99 3.91
N ILE A 319 12.00 7.83 4.50
CA ILE A 319 13.20 7.56 5.31
C ILE A 319 14.25 6.86 4.45
N ALA A 320 13.83 5.87 3.64
CA ALA A 320 14.74 5.07 2.86
C ALA A 320 14.13 4.54 1.56
N VAL A 321 14.98 4.34 0.55
CA VAL A 321 14.67 3.60 -0.68
C VAL A 321 15.81 2.63 -0.94
N GLN A 322 15.48 1.35 -1.07
CA GLN A 322 16.47 0.32 -1.39
C GLN A 322 16.02 -0.51 -2.58
N PHE A 323 16.82 -0.48 -3.65
CA PHE A 323 16.67 -1.38 -4.79
C PHE A 323 17.22 -2.75 -4.41
N VAL A 324 16.38 -3.79 -4.40
CA VAL A 324 16.78 -5.08 -3.83
C VAL A 324 17.37 -6.04 -4.87
N HIS A 325 17.41 -5.65 -6.15
CA HIS A 325 18.06 -6.45 -7.20
C HIS A 325 19.56 -6.62 -6.93
N GLU A 326 20.20 -5.63 -6.32
CA GLU A 326 21.62 -5.67 -5.93
C GLU A 326 21.91 -6.75 -4.89
N MET A 327 20.88 -7.17 -4.15
CA MET A 327 20.93 -8.24 -3.16
C MET A 327 20.50 -9.61 -3.72
N ASN A 328 20.36 -9.74 -5.05
CA ASN A 328 19.80 -10.90 -5.73
C ASN A 328 18.36 -11.24 -5.27
N ILE A 329 17.58 -10.22 -4.92
CA ILE A 329 16.14 -10.33 -4.66
C ILE A 329 15.42 -9.66 -5.84
N SER A 330 14.54 -10.40 -6.51
CA SER A 330 13.80 -9.92 -7.68
C SER A 330 12.34 -10.30 -7.61
N SER A 331 11.50 -9.57 -8.35
CA SER A 331 10.07 -9.84 -8.47
C SER A 331 9.35 -9.83 -7.11
N ILE A 332 9.72 -8.86 -6.27
CA ILE A 332 9.09 -8.67 -4.95
C ILE A 332 7.60 -8.33 -5.11
N PHE A 333 6.76 -8.93 -4.28
CA PHE A 333 5.31 -8.75 -4.39
C PHE A 333 4.57 -8.69 -3.06
N ALA A 334 5.01 -9.47 -2.07
CA ALA A 334 4.32 -9.60 -0.79
C ALA A 334 5.27 -9.33 0.39
N LEU A 335 4.76 -8.67 1.43
CA LEU A 335 5.49 -8.41 2.68
C LEU A 335 4.67 -8.90 3.89
N CYS A 336 5.34 -9.48 4.88
CA CYS A 336 4.85 -9.53 6.26
C CYS A 336 6.01 -9.37 7.25
N ILE A 337 5.71 -8.99 8.49
CA ILE A 337 6.69 -8.93 9.57
C ILE A 337 6.32 -10.04 10.56
N ASP A 338 7.28 -10.88 10.92
CA ASP A 338 7.06 -11.93 11.91
C ASP A 338 7.22 -11.41 13.35
N SER A 339 6.89 -12.27 14.32
CA SER A 339 6.99 -11.99 15.76
C SER A 339 8.41 -11.72 16.25
N GLU A 340 9.44 -12.16 15.52
CA GLU A 340 10.84 -11.88 15.82
C GLU A 340 11.31 -10.56 15.19
N GLY A 341 10.45 -9.88 14.43
CA GLY A 341 10.75 -8.60 13.76
C GLY A 341 11.45 -8.73 12.41
N PHE A 342 11.56 -9.94 11.85
CA PHE A 342 12.07 -10.10 10.48
C PHE A 342 11.02 -9.66 9.47
N LEU A 343 11.49 -8.93 8.45
CA LEU A 343 10.70 -8.67 7.26
C LEU A 343 10.77 -9.89 6.34
N LEU A 344 9.62 -10.47 6.02
CA LEU A 344 9.50 -11.53 5.04
C LEU A 344 9.11 -10.93 3.69
N ILE A 345 9.93 -11.18 2.68
CA ILE A 345 9.75 -10.67 1.31
C ILE A 345 9.39 -11.84 0.39
N GLY A 346 8.14 -11.90 -0.02
CA GLY A 346 7.61 -12.82 -1.01
C GLY A 346 7.92 -12.34 -2.42
N CYS A 347 8.55 -13.21 -3.19
CA CYS A 347 9.01 -12.98 -4.54
C CYS A 347 8.36 -14.00 -5.47
N SER A 348 7.78 -13.53 -6.57
CA SER A 348 7.16 -14.38 -7.58
C SER A 348 7.25 -13.73 -8.95
N GLU A 349 7.65 -14.49 -9.96
CA GLU A 349 7.53 -14.04 -11.34
C GLU A 349 6.08 -14.27 -11.81
N ASN A 350 5.60 -13.48 -12.77
CA ASN A 350 4.19 -13.47 -13.17
C ASN A 350 3.67 -14.84 -13.65
N ASP A 351 4.55 -15.68 -14.21
CA ASP A 351 4.21 -17.00 -14.76
C ASP A 351 4.94 -18.16 -14.04
N SER A 352 5.53 -17.92 -12.87
CA SER A 352 6.31 -18.96 -12.19
C SER A 352 5.42 -20.00 -11.50
N GLU A 353 5.78 -21.28 -11.67
CA GLU A 353 5.20 -22.40 -10.91
C GLU A 353 5.65 -22.43 -9.44
N SER A 354 6.65 -21.61 -9.10
CA SER A 354 7.29 -21.50 -7.79
C SER A 354 7.44 -20.03 -7.38
N GLY A 355 7.86 -19.80 -6.15
CA GLY A 355 8.24 -18.48 -5.65
C GLY A 355 9.40 -18.58 -4.67
N LYS A 356 9.77 -17.46 -4.08
CA LYS A 356 10.82 -17.40 -3.06
C LYS A 356 10.40 -16.48 -1.93
N ILE A 357 10.77 -16.80 -0.70
CA ILE A 357 10.57 -15.94 0.45
C ILE A 357 11.93 -15.68 1.08
N HIS A 358 12.27 -14.41 1.23
CA HIS A 358 13.46 -13.97 1.94
C HIS A 358 13.09 -13.49 3.33
N ALA A 359 13.72 -14.02 4.37
CA ALA A 359 13.67 -13.46 5.72
C ALA A 359 14.86 -12.52 5.87
N VAL A 360 14.59 -11.24 6.14
CA VAL A 360 15.62 -10.20 6.21
C VAL A 360 15.47 -9.38 7.49
N LYS A 361 16.60 -8.91 8.02
CA LYS A 361 16.60 -7.94 9.10
C LYS A 361 16.48 -6.54 8.52
N MET A 362 15.57 -5.75 9.07
CA MET A 362 15.50 -4.33 8.76
C MET A 362 16.65 -3.57 9.44
N THR A 363 16.97 -2.39 8.94
CA THR A 363 17.91 -1.45 9.59
C THR A 363 17.27 -0.89 10.86
N GLU A 364 18.05 -0.60 11.90
CA GLU A 364 17.55 -0.16 13.22
C GLU A 364 16.73 1.14 13.19
N THR A 365 16.85 1.92 12.12
CA THR A 365 16.11 3.18 11.91
C THR A 365 14.66 2.98 11.43
N ILE A 366 14.26 1.75 11.10
CA ILE A 366 12.99 1.37 10.49
C ILE A 366 12.23 0.43 11.42
#